data_AF-A0A0L6UUJ6-F1
#
_entry.id   AF-A0A0L6UUJ6-F1
#
_cell.length_a   1.000
_cell.length_b   1.000
_cell.length_c   1.000
_cell.angle_alpha   90.00
_cell.angle_beta   90.00
_cell.angle_gamma   90.00
#
_symmetry.space_group_name_H-M   'P 1'
#
loop_
_entity.id
_entity.type
_entity.pdbx_description
1 polymer ?
#
loop_
_entity_poly.entity_id
_entity_poly.type
_entity_poly.pdbx_seq_one_letter_code
_entity_poly.pdbx_strand_id
1 'polypeptide(L)'
;MPPFLATIPSYSSKEIWKAVKERFTSSQSSNRARIFNDFLYLTFKEDAVNSFITEVQVSIKKMIDVGIDLPQDLLAYLVLFKFPASLQLLKRQIMHSDKDLKVEFTLWTVQSCSLLGEK
;
A
#
# COMPACT_ATOMS: atom_id res chain seq x y z
N MET A 1 24.18 -48.12 -19.28
CA MET A 1 23.92 -47.09 -18.25
C MET A 1 24.40 -45.76 -18.80
N PRO A 2 23.52 -44.77 -19.07
CA PRO A 2 23.98 -43.43 -19.43
C PRO A 2 24.14 -42.56 -18.15
N PRO A 3 25.16 -41.70 -18.08
CA PRO A 3 25.32 -40.79 -16.95
C PRO A 3 24.32 -39.63 -17.11
N PHE A 4 23.34 -39.57 -16.21
CA PHE A 4 22.46 -38.42 -16.04
C PHE A 4 23.20 -37.34 -15.24
N LEU A 5 24.17 -36.67 -15.87
CA LEU A 5 24.63 -35.38 -15.37
C LEU A 5 23.78 -34.32 -16.05
N ALA A 6 22.62 -34.04 -15.46
CA ALA A 6 21.85 -32.85 -15.77
C ALA A 6 22.76 -31.64 -15.55
N THR A 7 23.15 -30.98 -16.64
CA THR A 7 23.89 -29.72 -16.59
C THR A 7 23.04 -28.70 -15.84
N ILE A 8 23.44 -28.35 -14.62
CA ILE A 8 22.84 -27.22 -13.91
C ILE A 8 23.15 -25.97 -14.75
N PRO A 9 22.15 -25.19 -15.22
CA PRO A 9 22.42 -24.01 -16.01
C PRO A 9 23.27 -23.02 -15.20
N SER A 10 24.40 -22.55 -15.76
CA SER A 10 25.18 -21.48 -15.13
C SER A 10 24.45 -20.15 -15.36
N TYR A 11 23.56 -19.78 -14.43
CA TYR A 11 22.89 -18.48 -14.50
C TYR A 11 23.89 -17.37 -14.21
N SER A 12 23.92 -16.35 -15.06
CA SER A 12 24.65 -15.12 -14.77
C SER A 12 24.02 -14.40 -13.57
N SER A 13 24.80 -13.61 -12.83
CA SER A 13 24.27 -12.81 -11.71
C SER A 13 23.14 -11.87 -12.14
N LYS A 14 23.13 -11.43 -13.42
CA LYS A 14 22.06 -10.60 -14.00
C LYS A 14 20.76 -11.39 -14.15
N GLU A 15 20.82 -12.64 -14.58
CA GLU A 15 19.65 -13.51 -14.74
C GLU A 15 19.07 -13.91 -13.39
N ILE A 16 19.92 -14.20 -12.40
CA ILE A 16 19.48 -14.45 -11.03
C ILE A 16 18.77 -13.22 -10.46
N TRP A 17 19.37 -12.02 -10.59
CA TRP A 17 18.74 -10.79 -10.13
C TRP A 17 17.43 -10.48 -10.84
N LYS A 18 17.33 -10.77 -12.15
CA LYS A 18 16.11 -10.63 -12.93
C LYS A 18 15.02 -11.59 -12.44
N ALA A 19 15.33 -12.86 -12.27
CA ALA A 19 14.38 -13.87 -11.79
C ALA A 19 13.89 -13.58 -10.36
N VAL A 20 14.78 -13.07 -9.49
CA VAL A 20 14.42 -12.59 -8.15
C VAL A 20 13.44 -11.42 -8.26
N LYS A 21 13.76 -10.39 -9.04
CA LYS A 21 12.84 -9.26 -9.26
C LYS A 21 11.50 -9.73 -9.79
N GLU A 22 11.47 -10.53 -10.85
CA GLU A 22 10.24 -11.07 -11.45
C GLU A 22 9.40 -11.89 -10.45
N ARG A 23 10.04 -12.63 -9.54
CA ARG A 23 9.35 -13.37 -8.48
C ARG A 23 8.74 -12.44 -7.42
N PHE A 24 9.45 -11.39 -7.01
CA PHE A 24 8.97 -10.45 -5.98
C PHE A 24 8.02 -9.38 -6.52
N THR A 25 8.13 -9.01 -7.80
CA THR A 25 7.19 -8.15 -8.54
C THR A 25 6.16 -8.96 -9.32
N SER A 26 6.02 -10.26 -9.02
CA SER A 26 5.12 -11.14 -9.75
C SER A 26 3.68 -10.71 -9.55
N SER A 27 2.92 -10.62 -10.64
CA SER A 27 1.46 -10.40 -10.64
C SER A 27 0.66 -11.68 -10.36
N GLN A 28 1.31 -12.74 -9.87
CA GLN A 28 0.63 -13.94 -9.42
C GLN A 28 -0.39 -13.63 -8.31
N SER A 29 -1.50 -14.36 -8.32
CA SER A 29 -2.63 -14.16 -7.41
C SER A 29 -2.24 -14.19 -5.93
N SER A 30 -1.35 -15.10 -5.53
CA SER A 30 -0.86 -15.22 -4.15
C SER A 30 -0.06 -14.00 -3.69
N ASN A 31 0.83 -13.47 -4.54
CA ASN A 31 1.62 -12.28 -4.22
C ASN A 31 0.72 -11.04 -4.18
N ARG A 32 -0.19 -10.91 -5.14
CA ARG A 32 -1.21 -9.84 -5.16
C ARG A 32 -2.06 -9.86 -3.89
N ALA A 33 -2.58 -11.03 -3.50
CA ALA A 33 -3.35 -11.19 -2.26
C ALA A 33 -2.53 -10.81 -1.02
N ARG A 34 -1.25 -11.20 -0.94
CA ARG A 34 -0.36 -10.81 0.16
C ARG A 34 -0.20 -9.30 0.25
N ILE A 35 0.17 -8.64 -0.85
CA ILE A 35 0.38 -7.18 -0.88
C ILE A 35 -0.91 -6.43 -0.54
N PHE A 36 -2.05 -6.90 -1.05
CA PHE A 36 -3.35 -6.33 -0.69
C PHE A 36 -3.67 -6.50 0.80
N ASN A 37 -3.42 -7.68 1.37
CA ASN A 37 -3.62 -7.93 2.80
C ASN A 37 -2.71 -7.06 3.66
N ASP A 38 -1.44 -6.89 3.29
CA ASP A 38 -0.51 -5.98 3.97
C ASP A 38 -1.07 -4.55 4.00
N PHE A 39 -1.66 -4.09 2.88
CA PHE A 39 -2.36 -2.81 2.84
C PHE A 39 -3.61 -2.80 3.75
N LEU A 40 -4.45 -3.84 3.73
CA LEU A 40 -5.66 -3.91 4.54
C LEU A 40 -5.38 -3.86 6.04
N TYR A 41 -4.33 -4.56 6.51
CA TYR A 41 -3.95 -4.62 7.92
C TYR A 41 -3.08 -3.45 8.40
N LEU A 42 -2.76 -2.50 7.53
CA LEU A 42 -2.08 -1.26 7.91
C LEU A 42 -2.95 -0.48 8.92
N THR A 43 -2.41 -0.25 10.12
CA THR A 43 -3.10 0.36 11.26
C THR A 43 -2.73 1.83 11.41
N PHE A 44 -3.71 2.67 11.75
CA PHE A 44 -3.47 4.07 12.07
C PHE A 44 -2.67 4.23 13.37
N LYS A 45 -1.64 5.08 13.34
CA LYS A 45 -0.80 5.41 14.50
C LYS A 45 -1.03 6.87 14.87
N GLU A 46 -1.76 7.11 15.97
CA GLU A 46 -2.14 8.48 16.40
C GLU A 46 -0.91 9.34 16.75
N ASP A 47 0.14 8.73 17.28
CA ASP A 47 1.42 9.36 17.66
C ASP A 47 2.39 9.55 16.48
N ALA A 48 2.10 8.97 15.32
CA ALA A 48 3.00 8.93 14.17
C ALA A 48 2.26 9.11 12.83
N VAL A 49 1.44 10.16 12.74
CA VAL A 49 0.62 10.47 11.57
C VAL A 49 1.42 10.57 10.27
N ASN A 50 2.58 11.24 10.28
CA ASN A 50 3.47 11.35 9.12
C ASN A 50 3.97 9.98 8.63
N SER A 51 4.31 9.11 9.56
CA SER A 51 4.76 7.74 9.26
C SER A 51 3.61 6.94 8.64
N PHE A 52 2.39 7.04 9.19
CA PHE A 52 1.20 6.41 8.62
C PHE A 52 0.93 6.88 7.19
N ILE A 53 0.99 8.19 6.92
CA ILE A 53 0.81 8.75 5.57
C ILE A 53 1.81 8.15 4.59
N THR A 54 3.08 8.08 5.00
CA THR A 54 4.16 7.50 4.19
C THR A 54 3.93 6.01 3.94
N GLU A 55 3.57 5.25 4.98
CA GLU A 55 3.27 3.82 4.89
C GLU A 55 2.11 3.54 3.92
N VAL A 56 1.05 4.37 3.95
CA VAL A 56 -0.09 4.28 3.02
C VAL A 56 0.36 4.55 1.58
N GLN A 57 1.11 5.62 1.33
CA GLN A 57 1.60 5.95 -0.01
C GLN A 57 2.51 4.86 -0.58
N VAL A 58 3.43 4.33 0.22
CA VAL A 58 4.32 3.23 -0.17
C VAL A 58 3.52 1.96 -0.47
N SER A 59 2.50 1.66 0.34
CA SER A 59 1.68 0.46 0.14
C SER A 59 0.82 0.55 -1.12
N ILE A 60 0.29 1.73 -1.45
CA ILE A 60 -0.43 1.97 -2.72
C ILE A 60 0.50 1.75 -3.91
N LYS A 61 1.73 2.28 -3.88
CA LYS A 61 2.72 2.02 -4.94
C LYS A 61 3.01 0.53 -5.12
N LYS A 62 3.22 -0.20 -4.01
CA LYS A 62 3.43 -1.66 -4.05
C LYS A 62 2.24 -2.41 -4.65
N MET A 63 1.01 -1.99 -4.37
CA MET A 63 -0.20 -2.57 -4.99
C MET A 63 -0.18 -2.38 -6.52
N ILE A 64 0.12 -1.17 -6.99
CA ILE A 64 0.24 -0.87 -8.42
C ILE A 64 1.35 -1.71 -9.06
N ASP A 65 2.50 -1.83 -8.41
CA ASP A 65 3.65 -2.61 -8.91
C ASP A 65 3.32 -4.11 -9.14
N VAL A 66 2.35 -4.66 -8.41
CA VAL A 66 1.87 -6.05 -8.59
C VAL A 66 0.59 -6.15 -9.43
N GLY A 67 0.14 -5.07 -10.05
CA GLY A 67 -1.04 -5.03 -10.92
C GLY A 67 -2.37 -4.96 -10.16
N ILE A 68 -2.39 -4.34 -8.98
CA ILE A 68 -3.60 -3.95 -8.26
C ILE A 68 -3.75 -2.44 -8.40
N ASP A 69 -4.51 -2.03 -9.40
CA ASP A 69 -4.85 -0.63 -9.64
C ASP A 69 -6.30 -0.40 -9.24
N LEU A 70 -6.50 0.36 -8.16
CA LEU A 70 -7.81 0.66 -7.60
C LEU A 70 -8.16 2.13 -7.85
N PRO A 71 -9.44 2.43 -8.14
CA PRO A 71 -9.95 3.80 -8.17
C PRO A 71 -9.60 4.61 -6.92
N GLN A 72 -9.30 5.89 -7.08
CA GLN A 72 -8.83 6.77 -6.00
C GLN A 72 -9.85 6.95 -4.86
N ASP A 73 -11.14 6.93 -5.19
CA ASP A 73 -12.26 7.02 -4.25
C ASP A 73 -12.35 5.77 -3.38
N LEU A 74 -12.19 4.58 -3.97
CA LEU A 74 -12.13 3.32 -3.22
C LEU A 74 -10.89 3.26 -2.31
N LEU A 75 -9.73 3.69 -2.79
CA LEU A 75 -8.53 3.79 -1.96
C LEU A 75 -8.71 4.77 -0.80
N ALA A 76 -9.31 5.94 -1.05
CA ALA A 76 -9.59 6.92 -0.02
C ALA A 76 -10.55 6.36 1.05
N TYR A 77 -11.60 5.65 0.61
CA TYR A 77 -12.52 4.96 1.51
C TYR A 77 -11.80 3.91 2.35
N LEU A 78 -10.95 3.07 1.76
CA LEU A 78 -10.15 2.08 2.50
C LEU A 78 -9.23 2.72 3.54
N VAL A 79 -8.64 3.88 3.24
CA VAL A 79 -7.81 4.63 4.19
C VAL A 79 -8.66 5.20 5.32
N LEU A 80 -9.83 5.77 5.03
CA LEU A 80 -10.77 6.27 6.05
C LEU A 80 -11.22 5.17 7.01
N PHE A 81 -11.40 3.95 6.53
CA PHE A 81 -11.77 2.81 7.39
C PHE A 81 -10.73 2.49 8.46
N LYS A 82 -9.47 2.87 8.24
CA LYS A 82 -8.37 2.63 9.18
C LYS A 82 -8.38 3.55 10.38
N PHE A 83 -9.07 4.69 10.32
CA PHE A 83 -9.00 5.62 11.46
C PHE A 83 -9.80 5.09 12.66
N PRO A 84 -9.30 5.31 13.88
CA PRO A 84 -9.98 4.94 15.11
C PRO A 84 -11.30 5.71 15.30
N ALA A 85 -12.09 5.26 16.27
CA ALA A 85 -13.37 5.89 16.63
C ALA A 85 -13.20 7.34 17.14
N SER A 86 -12.03 7.69 17.66
CA SER A 86 -11.65 9.06 18.06
C SER A 86 -11.76 10.05 16.89
N LEU A 87 -11.54 9.60 15.65
CA LEU A 87 -11.54 10.44 14.44
C LEU A 87 -12.86 10.37 13.64
N GLN A 88 -13.95 9.91 14.23
CA GLN A 88 -15.24 9.77 13.52
C GLN A 88 -15.80 11.09 12.98
N LEU A 89 -15.59 12.20 13.70
CA LEU A 89 -16.00 13.52 13.23
C LEU A 89 -15.23 13.91 11.95
N LEU A 90 -13.91 13.65 11.93
CA LEU A 90 -13.06 13.89 10.78
C LEU A 90 -13.47 13.04 9.58
N LYS A 91 -13.77 11.74 9.79
CA LYS A 91 -14.31 10.86 8.75
C LYS A 91 -15.57 11.46 8.12
N ARG A 92 -16.50 11.93 8.94
CA ARG A 92 -17.76 12.54 8.50
C ARG A 92 -17.49 13.81 7.68
N GLN A 93 -16.59 14.68 8.12
CA GLN A 93 -16.23 15.90 7.39
C GLN A 93 -15.62 15.61 6.02
N ILE A 94 -14.74 14.61 5.93
CA ILE A 94 -14.13 14.21 4.66
C ILE A 94 -15.18 13.60 3.72
N MET A 95 -16.03 12.71 4.24
CA MET A 95 -17.08 12.03 3.46
C MET A 95 -18.17 12.97 2.92
N HIS A 96 -18.49 14.03 3.66
CA HIS A 96 -19.51 15.01 3.26
C HIS A 96 -18.92 16.31 2.70
N SER A 97 -17.61 16.33 2.39
CA SER A 97 -17.05 17.48 1.68
C SER A 97 -17.55 17.47 0.23
N ASP A 98 -17.84 18.63 -0.34
CA ASP A 98 -18.19 18.78 -1.77
C ASP A 98 -16.99 18.51 -2.72
N LYS A 99 -15.90 17.94 -2.20
CA LYS A 99 -14.69 17.62 -2.95
C LYS A 99 -14.68 16.15 -3.32
N ASP A 100 -14.18 15.84 -4.51
CA ASP A 100 -13.94 14.46 -4.93
C ASP A 100 -13.10 13.73 -3.88
N LEU A 101 -13.60 12.59 -3.42
CA LEU A 101 -12.92 11.78 -2.42
C LEU A 101 -11.66 11.17 -3.04
N LYS A 102 -10.51 11.76 -2.74
CA LYS A 102 -9.19 11.30 -3.21
C LYS A 102 -8.29 10.97 -2.03
N VAL A 103 -7.38 10.03 -2.24
CA VAL A 103 -6.38 9.62 -1.23
C VAL A 103 -5.58 10.84 -0.76
N GLU A 104 -5.16 11.69 -1.69
CA GLU A 104 -4.41 12.91 -1.39
C GLU A 104 -5.19 13.86 -0.48
N PHE A 105 -6.48 14.10 -0.76
CA PHE A 105 -7.34 14.94 0.06
C PHE A 105 -7.52 14.36 1.47
N THR A 106 -7.68 13.04 1.58
CA THR A 106 -7.82 12.33 2.86
C THR A 106 -6.55 12.49 3.70
N LEU A 107 -5.38 12.22 3.11
CA LEU A 107 -4.08 12.32 3.81
C LEU A 107 -3.74 13.76 4.20
N TRP A 108 -4.03 14.72 3.32
CA TRP A 108 -3.81 16.15 3.59
C TRP A 108 -4.66 16.65 4.75
N THR A 109 -5.92 16.23 4.82
CA THR A 109 -6.84 16.64 5.88
C THR A 109 -6.40 16.10 7.24
N VAL A 110 -5.96 14.83 7.29
CA VAL A 110 -5.41 14.22 8.51
C VAL A 110 -4.16 14.95 8.99
N GLN A 111 -3.24 15.27 8.07
CA GLN A 111 -2.03 16.00 8.40
C GLN A 111 -2.33 17.38 9.01
N SER A 112 -3.28 18.10 8.40
CA SER A 112 -3.67 19.44 8.84
C SER A 112 -4.31 19.43 10.23
N CYS A 113 -5.12 18.41 10.56
CA CYS A 113 -5.68 18.25 11.90
C CYS A 113 -4.62 17.88 12.95
N SER A 114 -3.64 17.04 12.60
CA SER A 114 -2.53 16.71 13.49
C SER A 114 -1.69 17.94 13.86
N LEU A 115 -1.43 18.83 12.89
CA LEU A 115 -0.65 20.05 13.09
C LEU A 115 -1.38 21.13 13.90
N LEU A 116 -2.71 21.07 13.98
CA LEU A 116 -3.52 22.01 14.78
C LEU A 116 -3.63 21.59 16.26
N GLY A 117 -3.36 20.32 16.59
CA GLY A 117 -3.38 19.80 17.97
C GLY A 117 -2.09 19.99 18.77
N GLU A 118 -1.02 20.49 18.15
CA GLU A 118 0.26 20.83 18.79
C GLU A 118 0.34 22.30 19.29
N LYS A 119 -0.79 23.01 19.39
CA LYS A 119 -0.85 24.38 19.92
C LYS A 119 -1.63 24.48 21.21
#